data_AF-A0A2A2D943-F1
#
_entry.id   AF-A0A2A2D943-F1
#
_cell.length_a   1.000
_cell.length_b   1.000
_cell.length_c   1.000
_cell.angle_alpha   90.00
_cell.angle_beta   90.00
_cell.angle_gamma   90.00
#
_symmetry.space_group_name_H-M   'P 1'
#
loop_
_entity.id
_entity.type
_entity.pdbx_description
1 polymer ?
#
loop_
_entity_poly.entity_id
_entity_poly.type
_entity_poly.pdbx_seq_one_letter_code
_entity_poly.pdbx_strand_id
1 'polypeptide(L)'
;MLDPITGAGFDAPPPEVAYMGVTNLTAQIHAFMTRTANNPPDEDDPAKYREFLLHRAALADLAHLEELDNEEAHTYAVKASQDFIRYDRQHPEFVNGPIGPGSPEWDPSARPYVRQEWATPF
;
A
#
# COMPACT_ATOMS: atom_id res chain seq x y z
N MET A 1 -9.72 19.07 6.32
CA MET A 1 -9.58 17.93 7.25
C MET A 1 -8.82 16.87 6.50
N LEU A 2 -7.82 16.24 7.12
CA LEU A 2 -7.10 15.13 6.51
C LEU A 2 -8.03 13.91 6.43
N ASP A 3 -8.14 13.31 5.25
CA ASP A 3 -8.90 12.09 5.02
C ASP A 3 -8.03 11.04 4.31
N PRO A 4 -7.50 10.05 5.05
CA PRO A 4 -6.67 9.00 4.47
C PRO A 4 -7.43 8.05 3.54
N ILE A 5 -8.76 7.98 3.62
CA ILE A 5 -9.56 7.13 2.73
C ILE A 5 -9.52 7.74 1.34
N THR A 6 -9.91 9.01 1.22
CA THR A 6 -9.97 9.73 -0.05
C THR A 6 -8.61 10.30 -0.50
N GLY A 7 -7.64 10.39 0.41
CA GLY A 7 -6.38 11.10 0.17
C GLY A 7 -6.52 12.64 0.27
N ALA A 8 -7.68 13.16 0.67
CA ALA A 8 -7.88 14.60 0.76
C ALA A 8 -6.97 15.23 1.83
N GLY A 9 -6.19 16.23 1.41
CA GLY A 9 -5.26 16.96 2.27
C GLY A 9 -3.86 16.33 2.40
N PHE A 10 -3.56 15.28 1.62
CA PHE A 10 -2.22 14.72 1.47
C PHE A 10 -1.64 15.11 0.11
N ASP A 11 -0.32 15.18 0.00
CA ASP A 11 0.39 15.42 -1.26
C ASP A 11 0.56 14.12 -2.08
N ALA A 12 0.31 12.96 -1.46
CA ALA A 12 0.20 11.68 -2.15
C ALA A 12 -0.99 11.65 -3.13
N PRO A 13 -0.91 10.89 -4.24
CA PRO A 13 -2.00 10.79 -5.19
C PRO A 13 -3.27 10.20 -4.53
N PRO A 14 -4.47 10.68 -4.91
CA PRO A 14 -5.71 10.10 -4.44
C PRO A 14 -5.89 8.69 -5.04
N PRO A 15 -6.73 7.83 -4.43
CA PRO A 15 -6.85 6.43 -4.83
C PRO A 15 -7.15 6.21 -6.32
N GLU A 16 -8.02 7.03 -6.91
CA GLU A 16 -8.40 6.94 -8.32
C GLU A 16 -7.23 7.21 -9.28
N VAL A 17 -6.24 7.98 -8.84
CA VAL A 17 -5.01 8.23 -9.61
C VAL A 17 -4.00 7.12 -9.36
N ALA A 18 -3.77 6.77 -8.09
CA ALA A 18 -2.78 5.76 -7.72
C ALA A 18 -3.11 4.39 -8.33
N TYR A 19 -4.39 4.01 -8.36
CA TYR A 19 -4.82 2.68 -8.78
C TYR A 19 -5.48 2.64 -10.17
N MET A 20 -5.30 3.66 -10.99
CA MET A 20 -5.96 3.79 -12.30
C MET A 20 -5.79 2.57 -13.23
N GLY A 21 -4.71 1.79 -13.08
CA GLY A 21 -4.45 0.57 -13.86
C GLY A 21 -5.13 -0.71 -13.33
N VAL A 22 -5.78 -0.66 -12.17
CA VAL A 22 -6.42 -1.82 -11.54
C VAL A 22 -7.85 -1.96 -12.05
N THR A 23 -8.12 -2.99 -12.86
CA THR A 23 -9.43 -3.17 -13.51
C THR A 23 -10.25 -4.35 -12.97
N ASN A 24 -9.62 -5.33 -12.32
CA ASN A 24 -10.28 -6.49 -11.73
C ASN A 24 -9.60 -6.86 -10.41
N LEU A 25 -10.08 -6.27 -9.30
CA LEU A 25 -9.48 -6.42 -7.99
C LEU A 25 -9.48 -7.88 -7.51
N THR A 26 -10.60 -8.59 -7.67
CA THR A 26 -10.71 -10.01 -7.28
C THR A 26 -9.65 -10.87 -7.99
N ALA A 27 -9.45 -10.67 -9.29
CA ALA A 27 -8.44 -11.40 -10.05
C ALA A 27 -7.02 -11.05 -9.58
N GLN A 28 -6.74 -9.78 -9.26
CA GLN A 28 -5.43 -9.37 -8.74
C GLN A 28 -5.15 -9.92 -7.34
N ILE A 29 -6.14 -9.92 -6.44
CA ILE A 29 -6.02 -10.57 -5.13
C ILE A 29 -5.76 -12.07 -5.31
N HIS A 30 -6.53 -12.75 -6.16
CA HIS A 30 -6.32 -14.17 -6.41
C HIS A 30 -4.93 -14.48 -6.99
N ALA A 31 -4.47 -13.68 -7.96
CA ALA A 31 -3.14 -13.81 -8.54
C ALA A 31 -2.03 -13.57 -7.50
N PHE A 32 -2.18 -12.54 -6.67
CA PHE A 32 -1.27 -12.25 -5.56
C PHE A 32 -1.19 -13.41 -4.58
N MET A 33 -2.34 -13.91 -4.11
CA MET A 33 -2.41 -15.05 -3.19
C MET A 33 -1.80 -16.33 -3.79
N THR A 34 -2.08 -16.61 -5.07
CA THR A 34 -1.52 -17.77 -5.79
C THR A 34 0.00 -17.65 -5.92
N ARG A 35 0.51 -16.46 -6.26
CA ARG A 35 1.95 -16.19 -6.36
C ARG A 35 2.61 -16.42 -5.01
N THR A 36 2.06 -15.85 -3.93
CA THR A 36 2.60 -15.99 -2.57
C THR A 36 2.54 -17.42 -2.05
N ALA A 37 1.51 -18.19 -2.39
CA ALA A 37 1.42 -19.59 -1.99
C ALA A 37 2.47 -20.47 -2.68
N ASN A 38 2.74 -20.21 -3.97
CA ASN A 38 3.72 -20.97 -4.75
C ASN A 38 5.16 -20.52 -4.50
N ASN A 39 5.36 -19.22 -4.28
CA ASN A 39 6.63 -18.59 -4.01
C ASN A 39 6.46 -17.64 -2.81
N PRO A 40 6.63 -18.15 -1.58
CA PRO A 40 6.61 -17.32 -0.39
C PRO A 40 7.58 -16.14 -0.53
N PRO A 41 7.28 -14.98 0.06
CA PRO A 41 8.14 -13.82 -0.05
C PRO A 41 9.49 -14.13 0.60
N ASP A 42 10.56 -13.84 -0.12
CA ASP A 42 11.93 -14.06 0.34
C ASP A 42 12.33 -12.90 1.25
N GLU A 43 12.34 -13.14 2.57
CA GLU A 43 12.71 -12.11 3.55
C GLU A 43 14.20 -11.75 3.49
N ASP A 44 15.03 -12.60 2.88
CA ASP A 44 16.46 -12.38 2.70
C ASP A 44 16.78 -11.54 1.44
N ASP A 45 15.79 -11.27 0.58
CA ASP A 45 15.87 -10.36 -0.57
C ASP A 45 15.02 -9.11 -0.31
N PRO A 46 15.61 -8.02 0.23
CA PRO A 46 14.86 -6.85 0.67
C PRO A 46 14.00 -6.20 -0.41
N ALA A 47 14.47 -6.20 -1.67
CA ALA A 47 13.73 -5.60 -2.77
C ALA A 47 12.45 -6.39 -3.08
N LYS A 48 12.54 -7.73 -3.12
CA LYS A 48 11.36 -8.59 -3.34
C LYS A 48 10.41 -8.58 -2.15
N TYR A 49 10.94 -8.58 -0.92
CA TYR A 49 10.10 -8.52 0.27
C TYR A 49 9.33 -7.19 0.33
N ARG A 50 10.01 -6.08 0.00
CA ARG A 50 9.38 -4.77 -0.14
C ARG A 50 8.25 -4.79 -1.18
N GLU A 51 8.52 -5.32 -2.38
CA GLU A 51 7.52 -5.42 -3.45
C GLU A 51 6.28 -6.20 -2.98
N PHE A 52 6.50 -7.31 -2.26
CA PHE A 52 5.43 -8.09 -1.65
C PHE A 52 4.60 -7.26 -0.65
N LEU A 53 5.26 -6.55 0.27
CA LEU A 53 4.59 -5.72 1.27
C LEU A 53 3.79 -4.59 0.62
N LEU A 54 4.34 -3.94 -0.41
CA LEU A 54 3.63 -2.88 -1.14
C LEU A 54 2.39 -3.45 -1.84
N HIS A 55 2.51 -4.57 -2.57
CA HIS A 55 1.35 -5.20 -3.22
C HIS A 55 0.28 -5.60 -2.20
N ARG A 56 0.68 -6.18 -1.05
CA ARG A 56 -0.24 -6.53 0.03
C ARG A 56 -1.00 -5.30 0.55
N ALA A 57 -0.29 -4.20 0.80
CA ALA A 57 -0.87 -2.98 1.31
C ALA A 57 -1.79 -2.29 0.29
N ALA A 58 -1.38 -2.22 -0.98
CA ALA A 58 -2.17 -1.64 -2.07
C ALA A 58 -3.46 -2.42 -2.33
N LEU A 59 -3.41 -3.74 -2.37
CA LEU A 59 -4.61 -4.58 -2.57
C LEU A 59 -5.55 -4.52 -1.36
N ALA A 60 -5.02 -4.41 -0.14
CA ALA A 60 -5.83 -4.20 1.06
C ALA A 60 -6.52 -2.82 1.03
N ASP A 61 -5.80 -1.78 0.62
CA ASP A 61 -6.34 -0.44 0.45
C ASP A 61 -7.50 -0.43 -0.55
N LEU A 62 -7.30 -1.04 -1.72
CA LEU A 62 -8.32 -1.20 -2.75
C LEU A 62 -9.53 -2.01 -2.29
N ALA A 63 -9.33 -3.12 -1.58
CA ALA A 63 -10.43 -3.94 -1.08
C ALA A 63 -11.33 -3.17 -0.10
N HIS A 64 -10.73 -2.35 0.77
CA HIS A 64 -11.50 -1.47 1.63
C HIS A 64 -12.22 -0.37 0.82
N LEU A 65 -11.63 0.16 -0.24
CA LEU A 65 -12.28 1.17 -1.08
C LEU A 65 -13.50 0.64 -1.85
N GLU A 66 -13.52 -0.66 -2.22
CA GLU A 66 -14.70 -1.29 -2.83
C GLU A 66 -15.83 -1.53 -1.81
N GLU A 67 -15.51 -1.74 -0.54
CA GLU A 67 -16.46 -1.99 0.55
C GLU A 67 -16.18 -1.09 1.77
N LEU A 68 -16.51 0.20 1.66
CA LEU A 68 -16.19 1.19 2.71
C LEU A 68 -16.83 0.92 4.07
N ASP A 69 -17.94 0.17 4.12
CA ASP A 69 -18.62 -0.20 5.36
C ASP A 69 -18.01 -1.46 6.02
N ASN A 70 -16.97 -2.05 5.42
CA ASN A 70 -16.31 -3.26 5.92
C ASN A 70 -15.14 -2.91 6.85
N GLU A 71 -15.41 -2.92 8.17
CA GLU A 71 -14.43 -2.62 9.22
C GLU A 71 -13.24 -3.59 9.27
N GLU A 72 -13.42 -4.85 8.86
CA GLU A 72 -12.32 -5.82 8.79
C GLU A 72 -11.35 -5.45 7.65
N ALA A 73 -11.90 -5.10 6.48
CA ALA A 73 -11.11 -4.61 5.35
C ALA A 73 -10.38 -3.30 5.71
N HIS A 74 -11.06 -2.38 6.39
CA HIS A 74 -10.46 -1.14 6.91
C HIS A 74 -9.27 -1.43 7.84
N THR A 75 -9.50 -2.25 8.88
CA THR A 75 -8.47 -2.62 9.86
C THR A 75 -7.26 -3.28 9.18
N TYR A 76 -7.52 -4.17 8.23
CA TYR A 76 -6.49 -4.85 7.47
C TYR A 76 -5.68 -3.88 6.60
N ALA A 77 -6.34 -2.97 5.88
CA ALA A 77 -5.69 -1.94 5.06
C ALA A 77 -4.78 -1.03 5.88
N VAL A 78 -5.26 -0.57 7.05
CA VAL A 78 -4.44 0.24 7.98
C VAL A 78 -3.22 -0.54 8.45
N LYS A 79 -3.40 -1.79 8.90
CA LYS A 79 -2.30 -2.62 9.38
C LYS A 79 -1.28 -2.93 8.28
N ALA A 80 -1.74 -3.31 7.09
CA ALA A 80 -0.85 -3.62 5.96
C ALA A 80 -0.03 -2.39 5.55
N SER A 81 -0.64 -1.21 5.53
CA SER A 81 0.04 0.07 5.26
C SER A 81 1.06 0.41 6.34
N GLN A 82 0.74 0.16 7.62
CA GLN A 82 1.66 0.38 8.74
C GLN A 82 2.86 -0.57 8.72
N ASP A 83 2.66 -1.82 8.33
CA ASP A 83 3.76 -2.78 8.17
C ASP A 83 4.69 -2.35 7.03
N PHE A 84 4.14 -1.92 5.89
CA PHE A 84 4.92 -1.45 4.75
C PHE A 84 5.74 -0.20 5.09
N ILE A 85 5.13 0.84 5.67
CA ILE A 85 5.87 2.06 6.04
C ILE A 85 6.94 1.78 7.11
N ARG A 86 6.70 0.84 8.03
CA ARG A 86 7.70 0.43 9.02
C ARG A 86 8.90 -0.23 8.35
N TYR A 87 8.65 -1.07 7.35
CA TYR A 87 9.70 -1.70 6.55
C TYR A 87 10.54 -0.63 5.83
N ASP A 88 9.90 0.30 5.14
CA ASP A 88 10.61 1.37 4.41
C ASP A 88 11.39 2.32 5.33
N ARG A 89 10.96 2.51 6.59
CA ARG A 89 11.76 3.24 7.60
C ARG A 89 13.07 2.52 7.94
N GLN A 90 13.10 1.19 7.85
CA GLN A 90 14.30 0.38 8.09
C GLN A 90 15.15 0.22 6.83
N HIS A 91 14.54 0.41 5.66
CA HIS A 91 15.16 0.24 4.35
C HIS A 91 14.91 1.46 3.43
N PRO A 92 15.38 2.67 3.83
CA PRO A 92 15.12 3.89 3.09
C PRO A 92 15.71 3.91 1.67
N GLU A 93 16.70 3.06 1.39
CA GLU A 93 17.35 2.92 0.09
C GLU A 93 16.40 2.43 -1.03
N PHE A 94 15.26 1.83 -0.69
CA PHE A 94 14.28 1.34 -1.65
C PHE A 94 13.05 2.24 -1.81
N VAL A 95 12.98 3.37 -1.11
CA VAL A 95 11.86 4.32 -1.21
C VAL A 95 11.91 5.02 -2.56
N ASN A 96 10.79 5.03 -3.28
CA ASN A 96 10.71 5.58 -4.63
C ASN A 96 10.08 6.97 -4.64
N GLY A 97 9.07 7.20 -3.79
CA GLY A 97 8.30 8.42 -3.80
C GLY A 97 9.01 9.63 -3.18
N PRO A 98 8.53 10.85 -3.49
CA PRO A 98 9.19 12.10 -3.11
C PRO A 98 9.16 12.39 -1.61
N ILE A 99 8.17 11.86 -0.88
CA ILE A 99 8.02 12.10 0.56
C ILE A 99 8.39 10.81 1.30
N GLY A 100 9.41 10.89 2.14
CA GLY A 100 9.96 9.72 2.82
C GLY A 100 9.01 9.12 3.89
N PRO A 101 9.20 7.85 4.28
CA PRO A 101 8.33 7.12 5.21
C PRO A 101 8.33 7.68 6.65
N GLY A 102 9.28 8.54 6.98
CA GLY A 102 9.36 9.26 8.26
C GLY A 102 8.51 10.54 8.33
N SER A 103 7.84 10.94 7.24
CA SER A 103 7.04 12.17 7.23
C SER A 103 5.85 12.07 8.20
N PRO A 104 5.57 13.11 9.01
CA PRO A 104 4.37 13.17 9.84
C PRO A 104 3.09 13.31 8.99
N GLU A 105 3.22 13.61 7.70
CA GLU A 105 2.10 13.66 6.77
C GLU A 105 1.35 12.33 6.69
N TRP A 106 1.99 11.21 7.00
CA TRP A 106 1.37 9.88 6.94
C TRP A 106 0.46 9.54 8.12
N ASP A 107 0.22 10.49 9.02
CA ASP A 107 -0.76 10.36 10.09
C ASP A 107 -2.13 10.90 9.65
N PRO A 108 -3.25 10.28 10.05
CA PRO A 108 -3.35 9.16 11.01
C PRO A 108 -3.21 7.75 10.38
N SER A 109 -2.93 7.65 9.08
CA SER A 109 -2.87 6.35 8.38
C SER A 109 -1.87 6.39 7.25
N ALA A 110 -1.04 5.34 7.16
CA ALA A 110 -0.02 5.19 6.14
C ALA A 110 -0.55 4.84 4.74
N ARG A 111 -1.88 4.80 4.53
CA ARG A 111 -2.48 4.49 3.23
C ARG A 111 -2.08 5.49 2.12
N PRO A 112 -2.02 6.81 2.35
CA PRO A 112 -1.50 7.76 1.35
C PRO A 112 -0.04 7.48 0.97
N TYR A 113 0.80 7.06 1.94
CA TYR A 113 2.17 6.63 1.64
C TYR A 113 2.21 5.43 0.68
N VAL A 114 1.37 4.41 0.91
CA VAL A 114 1.24 3.25 0.00
C VAL A 114 0.87 3.69 -1.42
N ARG A 115 -0.06 4.65 -1.56
CA ARG A 115 -0.48 5.17 -2.87
C ARG A 115 0.64 5.93 -3.59
N GLN A 116 1.43 6.70 -2.87
CA GLN A 116 2.62 7.36 -3.43
C GLN A 116 3.60 6.32 -3.97
N GLU A 117 3.97 5.35 -3.15
CA GLU A 117 4.94 4.32 -3.54
C GLU A 117 4.41 3.44 -4.69
N TRP A 118 3.11 3.13 -4.69
CA TRP A 118 2.48 2.36 -5.77
C TRP A 118 2.42 3.12 -7.11
N ALA A 119 2.16 4.42 -7.06
CA ALA A 119 2.09 5.27 -8.25
C ALA A 119 3.47 5.61 -8.83
N THR A 120 4.55 5.32 -8.10
CA THR A 120 5.91 5.63 -8.52
C THR A 120 6.60 4.40 -9.13
N PRO A 121 7.19 4.50 -10.34
CA PRO A 121 7.90 3.38 -10.96
C PRO A 121 9.08 2.89 -10.11
N PHE A 122 9.33 1.59 -10.13
CA PHE A 122 10.51 0.92 -9.57
C PHE A 122 11.68 0.88 -10.56
#